data_AF-A0A2E0DEN0-F1
#
_entry.id   AF-A0A2E0DEN0-F1
#
_cell.length_a   1.000
_cell.length_b   1.000
_cell.length_c   1.000
_cell.angle_alpha   90.00
_cell.angle_beta   90.00
_cell.angle_gamma   90.00
#
_symmetry.space_group_name_H-M   'P 1'
#
loop_
_entity.id
_entity.type
_entity.pdbx_description
1 polymer ?
#
loop_
_entity_poly.entity_id
_entity_poly.type
_entity_poly.pdbx_seq_one_letter_code
_entity_poly.pdbx_strand_id
1 'polypeptide(L)'
;MKLSDIELPSNKKFGFFFTIFFMILAGYFYINGSFSLVIAFSITALIFIVITIFRAHYLLPLNKIWMSFGLLLGMIISPIVLGIIFFGLISPIALLMRFFGRDELHLKFQNKSSHWISRAEPIQSDSFKNQF
;
A
#
# COMPACT_ATOMS: atom_id res chain seq x y z
N MET A 1 -9.18 9.98 10.85
CA MET A 1 -8.13 9.33 11.66
C MET A 1 -7.45 10.41 12.49
N LYS A 2 -7.42 10.33 13.82
CA LYS A 2 -6.71 11.32 14.64
C LYS A 2 -5.20 11.09 14.46
N LEU A 3 -4.44 12.13 14.13
CA LEU A 3 -2.98 12.05 13.92
C LEU A 3 -2.21 11.59 15.18
N SER A 4 -2.87 11.53 16.34
CA SER A 4 -2.31 11.10 17.62
C SER A 4 -2.02 9.60 17.72
N ASP A 5 -2.67 8.78 16.88
CA ASP A 5 -2.64 7.30 17.02
C ASP A 5 -1.73 6.64 15.98
N ILE A 6 -0.89 7.44 15.31
CA ILE A 6 0.03 6.93 14.29
C ILE A 6 1.24 6.32 14.99
N GLU A 7 1.44 5.01 14.82
CA GLU A 7 2.67 4.34 15.24
C GLU A 7 3.85 4.87 14.41
N LEU A 8 4.62 5.77 15.02
CA LEU A 8 5.79 6.35 14.39
C LEU A 8 6.96 5.35 14.43
N PRO A 9 7.71 5.18 13.33
CA PRO A 9 8.93 4.40 13.36
C PRO A 9 9.95 5.08 14.28
N SER A 10 10.85 4.29 14.86
CA SER A 10 11.95 4.82 15.68
C SER A 10 12.73 5.89 14.91
N ASN A 11 12.96 7.05 15.53
CA ASN A 11 13.69 8.16 14.91
C ASN A 11 15.09 7.77 14.41
N LYS A 12 15.73 6.76 15.03
CA LYS A 12 17.00 6.21 14.56
C LYS A 12 16.85 5.50 13.21
N LYS A 13 15.82 4.66 13.07
CA LYS A 13 15.52 3.96 11.81
C LYS A 13 15.19 4.95 10.70
N PHE A 14 14.38 5.96 11.02
CA PHE A 14 14.07 7.05 10.11
C PHE A 14 15.35 7.78 9.63
N GLY A 15 16.22 8.15 10.56
CA GLY A 15 17.47 8.83 10.25
C GLY A 15 18.44 8.01 9.38
N PHE A 16 18.60 6.71 9.67
CA PHE A 16 19.41 5.81 8.83
C PHE A 16 18.80 5.62 7.44
N PHE A 17 17.48 5.47 7.34
CA PHE A 17 16.79 5.37 6.06
C PHE A 17 17.07 6.58 5.17
N PHE A 18 16.91 7.80 5.69
CA PHE A 18 17.17 9.02 4.92
C PHE A 18 18.66 9.22 4.61
N THR A 19 19.55 8.80 5.49
CA THR A 19 21.00 8.80 5.21
C THR A 19 21.31 7.94 3.98
N ILE A 20 20.82 6.70 3.95
CA ILE A 20 21.04 5.77 2.83
C ILE A 20 20.38 6.31 1.56
N PHE A 21 19.16 6.84 1.66
CA PHE A 21 18.44 7.43 0.55
C PHE A 21 19.24 8.57 -0.11
N PHE A 22 19.73 9.53 0.67
CA PHE A 22 20.55 10.64 0.13
C PHE A 22 21.90 10.16 -0.39
N MET A 23 22.49 9.12 0.18
CA MET A 23 23.74 8.54 -0.30
C MET A 23 23.56 7.88 -1.68
N ILE A 24 22.46 7.15 -1.88
CA ILE A 24 22.09 6.58 -3.19
C ILE A 24 21.86 7.71 -4.20
N LEU A 25 21.17 8.77 -3.79
CA LEU A 25 20.88 9.91 -4.66
C LEU A 25 22.17 10.66 -5.05
N ALA A 26 23.11 10.84 -4.12
CA ALA A 26 24.42 11.39 -4.40
C ALA A 26 25.21 10.52 -5.40
N GLY A 27 25.18 9.19 -5.23
CA GLY A 27 25.80 8.24 -6.17
C GLY A 27 25.20 8.29 -7.57
N TYR A 28 23.88 8.42 -7.66
CA TYR A 28 23.18 8.60 -8.94
C TYR A 28 23.59 9.89 -9.65
N PHE A 29 23.62 11.02 -8.94
CA PHE A 29 24.02 12.30 -9.53
C PHE A 29 25.52 12.40 -9.84
N TYR A 30 26.35 11.59 -9.18
CA TYR A 30 27.76 11.47 -9.49
C TYR A 30 27.97 10.87 -10.88
N ILE A 31 27.22 9.81 -11.22
CA ILE A 31 27.24 9.19 -12.55
C ILE A 31 26.74 10.17 -13.62
N ASN A 32 25.75 11.00 -13.30
CA ASN A 32 25.21 12.03 -14.21
C ASN A 32 26.09 13.28 -14.33
N GLY A 33 27.27 13.34 -13.68
CA GLY A 33 28.20 14.45 -13.78
C GLY A 33 27.77 15.75 -13.09
N SER A 34 26.69 15.73 -12.31
CA SER A 34 26.14 16.93 -11.64
C SER A 34 26.80 17.18 -10.29
N PHE A 35 28.04 17.69 -10.30
CA PHE A 35 28.88 17.82 -9.10
C PHE A 35 28.24 18.63 -7.96
N SER A 36 27.51 19.71 -8.28
CA SER A 36 26.81 20.52 -7.28
C SER A 36 25.77 19.71 -6.48
N LEU A 37 24.99 18.86 -7.18
CA LEU A 37 23.98 18.00 -6.55
C LEU A 37 24.63 16.90 -5.72
N VAL A 38 25.75 16.35 -6.17
CA VAL A 38 26.52 15.35 -5.40
C VAL A 38 26.94 15.92 -4.06
N ILE A 39 27.51 17.13 -4.05
CA ILE A 39 27.93 17.80 -2.81
C ILE A 39 26.71 18.07 -1.92
N ALA A 40 25.63 18.61 -2.47
CA ALA A 40 24.42 18.93 -1.71
C ALA A 40 23.83 17.69 -1.02
N PHE A 41 23.66 16.58 -1.75
CA PHE A 41 23.12 15.35 -1.18
C PHE A 41 24.09 14.65 -0.23
N SER A 42 25.40 14.71 -0.49
CA SER A 42 26.43 14.18 0.41
C SER A 42 26.46 14.93 1.75
N ILE A 43 26.39 16.26 1.72
CA ILE A 43 26.31 17.08 2.93
C ILE A 43 25.03 16.77 3.69
N THR A 44 23.90 16.65 2.99
CA THR A 44 22.62 16.32 3.62
C THR A 44 22.66 14.94 4.27
N ALA A 45 23.22 13.94 3.61
CA ALA A 45 23.43 12.61 4.18
C ALA A 45 24.31 12.65 5.45
N LEU A 46 25.39 13.44 5.42
CA LEU A 46 26.27 13.64 6.57
C LEU A 46 25.53 14.29 7.76
N ILE A 47 24.70 15.30 7.50
CA ILE A 47 23.88 15.94 8.54
C ILE A 47 22.93 14.92 9.18
N PHE A 48 22.24 14.11 8.36
CA PHE A 48 21.31 13.11 8.86
C PHE A 48 22.00 12.04 9.71
N ILE A 49 23.15 11.50 9.29
CA ILE A 49 23.85 10.47 10.06
C ILE A 49 24.39 11.02 11.39
N VAL A 50 24.94 12.25 11.40
CA VAL A 50 25.41 12.90 12.63
C VAL A 50 24.25 13.11 13.59
N ILE A 51 23.12 13.68 13.14
CA ILE A 51 21.94 13.87 14.00
C ILE A 51 21.43 12.52 14.52
N THR A 52 21.40 11.49 13.67
CA THR A 52 20.91 10.15 14.03
C THR A 52 21.74 9.52 15.15
N ILE A 53 23.07 9.62 15.09
CA ILE A 53 23.98 9.03 16.06
C ILE A 53 23.94 9.80 17.39
N PHE A 54 24.06 11.13 17.33
CA PHE A 54 24.21 11.93 18.54
C PHE A 54 22.87 12.24 19.22
N ARG A 55 21.84 12.66 18.46
CA ARG A 55 20.51 13.02 18.99
C ARG A 55 19.40 12.81 17.98
N ALA A 56 18.99 11.56 17.79
CA ALA A 56 17.87 11.20 16.92
C ALA A 56 16.53 11.88 17.28
N HIS A 57 16.37 12.40 18.51
CA HIS A 57 15.16 13.11 18.91
C HIS A 57 14.86 14.35 18.05
N TYR A 58 15.87 15.03 17.51
CA TYR A 58 15.64 16.18 16.62
C TYR A 58 14.97 15.81 15.29
N LEU A 59 15.02 14.54 14.90
CA LEU A 59 14.34 14.04 13.69
C LEU A 59 12.85 13.75 13.93
N LEU A 60 12.35 13.83 15.16
CA LEU A 60 10.96 13.54 15.51
C LEU A 60 9.93 14.41 14.76
N PRO A 61 10.05 15.76 14.69
CA PRO A 61 9.08 16.57 13.94
C PRO A 61 9.08 16.21 12.46
N LEU A 62 10.26 15.95 11.88
CA LEU A 62 10.38 15.57 10.48
C LEU A 62 9.78 14.18 10.21
N ASN A 63 10.03 13.22 11.10
CA ASN A 63 9.45 11.89 11.06
C ASN A 63 7.91 11.96 11.09
N LYS A 64 7.33 12.77 11.98
CA LYS A 64 5.87 12.99 12.03
C LYS A 64 5.30 13.53 10.73
N ILE A 65 5.94 14.56 10.16
CA ILE A 65 5.48 15.17 8.90
C ILE A 65 5.57 14.17 7.75
N TRP A 66 6.69 13.45 7.64
CA TRP A 66 6.89 12.44 6.61
C TRP A 66 5.87 11.30 6.69
N MET A 67 5.62 10.79 7.90
CA MET A 67 4.64 9.73 8.10
C MET A 67 3.20 10.21 7.81
N SER A 68 2.87 11.43 8.19
CA SER A 68 1.56 12.03 7.88
C SER A 68 1.37 12.22 6.38
N PHE A 69 2.42 12.64 5.68
CA PHE A 69 2.42 12.74 4.22
C PHE A 69 2.20 11.37 3.56
N GLY A 70 2.92 10.33 4.02
CA GLY A 70 2.73 8.96 3.54
C GLY A 70 1.30 8.44 3.74
N LEU A 71 0.68 8.77 4.87
CA LEU A 71 -0.72 8.43 5.15
C LEU A 71 -1.70 9.14 4.23
N LEU A 72 -1.52 10.44 4.00
CA LEU A 72 -2.34 11.22 3.07
C LEU A 72 -2.21 10.65 1.65
N LEU A 73 -0.98 10.37 1.23
CA LEU A 73 -0.71 9.77 -0.07
C LEU A 73 -1.37 8.39 -0.20
N GLY A 74 -1.27 7.55 0.83
CA GLY A 74 -1.96 6.25 0.88
C GLY A 74 -3.48 6.37 0.81
N MET A 75 -4.06 7.40 1.44
CA MET A 75 -5.50 7.67 1.40
C MET A 75 -5.99 8.06 0.00
N ILE A 76 -5.14 8.64 -0.84
CA ILE A 76 -5.45 8.98 -2.23
C ILE A 76 -5.17 7.79 -3.16
N ILE A 77 -4.00 7.16 -3.00
CA ILE A 77 -3.58 6.05 -3.86
C ILE A 77 -4.45 4.81 -3.66
N SER A 78 -4.87 4.49 -2.43
CA SER A 78 -5.66 3.29 -2.15
C SER A 78 -6.98 3.26 -2.92
N PRO A 79 -7.83 4.32 -2.91
CA PRO A 79 -9.03 4.39 -3.76
C PRO A 79 -8.71 4.35 -5.25
N ILE A 80 -7.63 4.98 -5.70
CA ILE A 80 -7.24 4.96 -7.12
C ILE A 80 -6.89 3.54 -7.56
N VAL A 81 -6.05 2.84 -6.80
CA VAL A 81 -5.67 1.45 -7.09
C VAL A 81 -6.90 0.55 -7.05
N LEU A 82 -7.76 0.70 -6.03
CA LEU A 82 -9.00 -0.06 -5.93
C LEU A 82 -9.93 0.24 -7.12
N GLY A 83 -10.03 1.49 -7.55
CA GLY A 83 -10.77 1.90 -8.74
C GLY A 83 -10.21 1.28 -10.01
N ILE A 84 -8.89 1.28 -10.19
CA ILE A 84 -8.24 0.63 -11.34
C ILE A 84 -8.52 -0.87 -11.35
N ILE A 85 -8.41 -1.55 -10.21
CA ILE A 85 -8.73 -2.99 -10.12
C ILE A 85 -10.21 -3.22 -10.41
N PHE A 86 -11.09 -2.41 -9.82
CA PHE A 86 -12.53 -2.57 -9.98
C PHE A 86 -12.98 -2.32 -11.42
N PHE A 87 -12.55 -1.24 -12.06
CA PHE A 87 -12.97 -0.88 -13.41
C PHE A 87 -12.13 -1.51 -14.51
N GLY A 88 -10.85 -1.83 -14.23
CA GLY A 88 -9.93 -2.44 -15.19
C GLY A 88 -9.97 -3.97 -15.21
N LEU A 89 -10.33 -4.62 -14.11
CA LEU A 89 -10.37 -6.08 -14.02
C LEU A 89 -11.77 -6.60 -13.69
N ILE A 90 -12.35 -6.20 -12.55
CA ILE A 90 -13.59 -6.79 -12.05
C ILE A 90 -14.78 -6.48 -12.97
N SER A 91 -14.95 -5.20 -13.32
CA SER A 91 -16.04 -4.72 -14.16
C SER A 91 -16.06 -5.35 -15.56
N PRO A 92 -14.95 -5.40 -16.32
CA PRO A 92 -14.96 -6.06 -17.63
C PRO A 92 -15.24 -7.56 -17.52
N ILE A 93 -14.72 -8.24 -16.49
CA ILE A 93 -15.05 -9.65 -16.25
C ILE A 93 -16.55 -9.83 -15.98
N ALA A 94 -17.13 -8.97 -15.14
CA ALA A 94 -18.57 -8.98 -14.86
C ALA A 94 -19.41 -8.72 -16.12
N LEU A 95 -19.00 -7.77 -16.97
CA LEU A 95 -19.65 -7.50 -18.25
C LEU A 95 -19.57 -8.72 -19.18
N LEU A 96 -18.39 -9.33 -19.32
CA LEU A 96 -18.22 -10.55 -20.13
C LEU A 96 -19.11 -11.69 -19.63
N MET A 97 -19.14 -11.96 -18.32
CA MET A 97 -20.02 -12.98 -17.74
C MET A 97 -21.49 -12.70 -18.06
N ARG A 98 -21.92 -11.43 -17.96
CA ARG A 98 -23.29 -11.02 -18.29
C ARG A 98 -23.60 -11.19 -19.78
N PHE A 99 -22.65 -10.90 -20.67
CA PHE A 99 -22.80 -11.16 -22.12
C PHE A 99 -22.96 -12.65 -22.41
N PHE A 100 -22.23 -13.53 -21.71
CA PHE A 100 -22.40 -14.98 -21.80
C PHE A 100 -23.60 -15.52 -21.00
N GLY A 101 -24.39 -14.65 -20.36
CA GLY A 101 -25.57 -15.03 -19.60
C GLY A 101 -25.29 -15.69 -18.24
N ARG A 102 -24.02 -15.79 -17.83
CA ARG A 102 -23.60 -16.38 -16.56
C ARG A 102 -23.95 -15.45 -15.39
N ASP A 103 -24.56 -16.02 -14.35
CA ASP A 103 -24.93 -15.32 -13.12
C ASP A 103 -24.49 -16.14 -11.91
N GLU A 104 -23.18 -16.31 -11.75
CA GLU A 104 -22.57 -17.12 -10.68
C GLU A 104 -22.87 -16.58 -9.28
N LEU A 105 -23.11 -15.27 -9.17
CA LEU A 105 -23.46 -14.61 -7.92
C LEU A 105 -24.97 -14.64 -7.65
N HIS A 106 -25.77 -15.26 -8.53
CA HIS A 106 -27.23 -15.32 -8.45
C HIS A 106 -27.88 -13.95 -8.15
N LEU A 107 -27.38 -12.89 -8.79
CA LEU A 107 -27.80 -11.51 -8.52
C LEU A 107 -29.15 -11.18 -9.16
N LYS A 108 -29.58 -11.94 -10.17
CA LYS A 108 -30.90 -11.75 -10.78
C LYS A 108 -31.98 -12.09 -9.74
N PHE A 109 -32.88 -11.13 -9.50
CA PHE A 109 -34.03 -11.35 -8.62
C PHE A 109 -34.91 -12.46 -9.19
N GLN A 110 -35.14 -13.49 -8.38
CA GLN A 110 -36.02 -14.61 -8.73
C GLN A 110 -37.17 -14.62 -7.73
N ASN A 111 -38.41 -14.69 -8.22
CA ASN A 111 -39.58 -14.82 -7.36
C ASN A 111 -39.60 -16.23 -6.76
N LYS A 112 -38.85 -16.41 -5.68
CA LYS A 112 -38.67 -17.67 -4.96
C LYS A 112 -39.07 -17.48 -3.50
N SER A 113 -39.70 -18.50 -2.93
CA SER A 113 -40.05 -18.52 -1.50
C SER A 113 -38.82 -18.55 -0.59
N SER A 114 -37.67 -19.00 -1.09
CA SER A 114 -36.40 -19.05 -0.35
C SER A 114 -35.19 -19.01 -1.29
N HIS A 115 -34.11 -18.36 -0.84
CA HIS A 115 -32.78 -18.39 -1.47
C HIS A 115 -31.92 -19.58 -1.01
N TRP A 116 -32.44 -20.40 -0.09
CA TRP A 116 -31.73 -21.58 0.41
C TRP A 116 -31.48 -22.58 -0.72
N ILE A 117 -30.21 -22.91 -0.97
CA ILE A 117 -29.81 -23.91 -1.95
C ILE A 117 -29.89 -25.28 -1.27
N SER A 118 -30.93 -26.06 -1.59
CA SER A 118 -31.06 -27.42 -1.08
C SER A 118 -29.97 -28.30 -1.68
N ARG A 119 -29.21 -28.99 -0.83
CA ARG A 119 -28.24 -30.00 -1.28
C ARG A 119 -29.00 -31.28 -1.60
N ALA A 120 -28.74 -31.87 -2.76
CA ALA A 120 -29.34 -33.14 -3.15
C ALA A 120 -28.62 -34.35 -2.52
N GLU A 121 -27.33 -34.19 -2.16
CA GLU A 121 -26.50 -35.26 -1.63
C GLU A 121 -26.36 -35.21 -0.09
N PRO A 122 -26.28 -36.38 0.57
CA PRO A 122 -25.97 -36.47 1.99
C PRO A 122 -24.55 -35.95 2.28
N ILE A 123 -24.35 -35.39 3.48
CA ILE A 123 -23.07 -34.81 3.88
C ILE A 123 -22.01 -35.92 3.95
N GLN A 124 -21.06 -35.88 3.02
CA GLN A 124 -19.89 -36.75 3.03
C GLN A 124 -18.83 -36.18 4.00
N SER A 125 -18.16 -37.03 4.77
CA SER A 125 -17.15 -36.61 5.76
C SER A 125 -15.99 -35.81 5.15
N ASP A 126 -15.68 -36.06 3.88
CA ASP A 126 -14.61 -35.37 3.14
C ASP A 126 -15.09 -34.10 2.42
N SER A 127 -16.38 -33.75 2.49
CA SER A 127 -16.93 -32.54 1.82
C SER A 127 -16.27 -31.24 2.30
N PHE A 128 -15.70 -31.24 3.51
CA PHE A 128 -14.96 -30.09 4.05
C PHE A 128 -13.58 -29.89 3.40
N LYS A 129 -13.09 -30.82 2.57
CA LYS A 129 -11.80 -30.67 1.87
C LYS A 129 -11.88 -29.75 0.65
N ASN A 130 -13.05 -29.67 -0.01
CA ASN A 130 -13.27 -28.88 -1.23
C ASN A 130 -14.45 -27.91 -1.03
N GLN A 131 -14.32 -26.99 -0.07
CA GLN A 131 -15.40 -26.04 0.26
C GLN A 131 -15.50 -24.83 -0.69
N PHE A 132 -14.47 -24.60 -1.51
CA PHE A 132 -14.32 -23.43 -2.38
C PHE A 132 -14.29 -23.83 -3.85
#